data_AF-F1DPS8-F1
#
_entry.id   AF-F1DPS8-F1
#
_cell.length_a   1.000
_cell.length_b   1.000
_cell.length_c   1.000
_cell.angle_alpha   90.00
_cell.angle_beta   90.00
_cell.angle_gamma   90.00
#
_symmetry.space_group_name_H-M   'P 1'
#
loop_
_entity.id
_entity.type
_entity.pdbx_description
1 polymer ?
#
loop_
_entity_poly.entity_id
_entity_poly.type
_entity_poly.pdbx_seq_one_letter_code
_entity_poly.pdbx_strand_id
1 'polypeptide(L)'
;MRLRVPFGRREMIGILVEVTDTSEVPAEKLKPALALLDATPPLPPALFKLCLWTSQYYQHSLGDTLSWALPVLLRQGELAEARQERFWSAAPGASLDDPRIARAPR
;
A
#
# COMPACT_ATOMS: atom_id res chain seq x y z
N MET A 1 -5.48 -7.88 3.18
CA MET A 1 -4.08 -7.42 3.35
C MET A 1 -3.41 -7.33 2.00
N ARG A 2 -2.39 -6.50 1.81
CA ARG A 2 -1.64 -6.42 0.54
C ARG A 2 -0.42 -7.34 0.57
N LEU A 3 -0.17 -7.98 -0.56
CA LEU A 3 0.97 -8.88 -0.78
C LEU A 3 1.75 -8.40 -2.00
N ARG A 4 3.07 -8.54 -1.98
CA ARG A 4 3.90 -8.46 -3.18
C ARG A 4 4.07 -9.85 -3.76
N VAL A 5 3.77 -10.03 -5.04
CA VAL A 5 3.77 -11.34 -5.70
C VAL A 5 4.44 -11.28 -7.08
N PRO A 6 5.06 -12.38 -7.54
CA PRO A 6 5.55 -12.46 -8.91
C PRO A 6 4.39 -12.70 -9.88
N PHE A 7 4.30 -11.92 -10.95
CA PHE A 7 3.27 -12.06 -11.98
C PHE A 7 3.86 -11.89 -13.39
N GLY A 8 3.98 -13.00 -14.11
CA GLY A 8 4.73 -13.03 -15.37
C GLY A 8 6.19 -12.66 -15.13
N ARG A 9 6.67 -11.60 -15.78
CA ARG A 9 8.04 -11.05 -15.68
C ARG A 9 8.17 -9.87 -14.72
N ARG A 10 7.10 -9.47 -14.03
CA ARG A 10 7.07 -8.32 -13.12
C ARG A 10 6.61 -8.72 -11.73
N GLU A 11 6.88 -7.85 -10.76
CA GLU A 11 6.25 -7.91 -9.44
C GLU A 11 5.01 -7.04 -9.43
N MET A 12 3.99 -7.44 -8.67
CA MET A 12 2.77 -6.66 -8.50
C MET A 12 2.30 -6.68 -7.05
N ILE A 13 1.50 -5.68 -6.70
CA ILE A 13 0.76 -5.66 -5.44
C ILE A 13 -0.58 -6.34 -5.66
N GLY A 14 -0.78 -7.46 -4.95
CA GLY A 14 -2.04 -8.18 -4.87
C GLY A 14 -2.75 -7.90 -3.55
N ILE A 15 -4.06 -8.13 -3.53
CA ILE A 15 -4.87 -8.06 -2.31
C ILE A 15 -5.29 -9.48 -1.95
N LEU A 16 -4.95 -9.94 -0.75
CA LEU A 16 -5.34 -11.24 -0.23
C LEU A 16 -6.86 -11.24 0.02
N VAL A 17 -7.57 -12.14 -0.67
CA VAL A 17 -9.04 -12.29 -0.58
C VAL A 17 -9.42 -13.41 0.38
N GLU A 18 -8.78 -14.57 0.23
CA GLU A 18 -9.06 -15.77 1.02
C GLU A 18 -7.78 -16.59 1.18
N VAL A 19 -7.71 -17.38 2.24
CA VAL A 19 -6.66 -18.39 2.48
C VAL A 19 -7.35 -19.74 2.54
N THR A 20 -6.82 -20.71 1.80
CA THR A 20 -7.35 -22.07 1.70
C THR A 20 -6.20 -23.07 1.68
N ASP A 21 -6.46 -24.29 2.13
CA ASP A 21 -5.49 -25.39 2.13
C ASP A 21 -5.48 -26.17 0.81
N THR A 22 -6.38 -25.82 -0.12
CA THR A 22 -6.56 -26.52 -1.40
C THR A 22 -6.46 -25.56 -2.59
N SER A 23 -5.93 -26.06 -3.71
CA SER A 23 -5.81 -25.30 -4.95
C SER A 23 -6.10 -26.21 -6.14
N GLU A 24 -6.84 -25.70 -7.12
CA GLU A 24 -7.04 -26.37 -8.42
C GLU A 24 -5.75 -26.38 -9.27
N VAL A 25 -4.80 -25.48 -8.95
CA VAL A 25 -3.47 -25.44 -9.56
C VAL A 25 -2.50 -26.29 -8.74
N PRO A 26 -1.69 -27.17 -9.37
CA PRO A 26 -0.68 -27.97 -8.68
C PRO A 26 0.30 -27.12 -7.88
N ALA A 27 0.67 -27.59 -6.69
CA ALA A 27 1.49 -26.85 -5.72
C ALA A 27 2.84 -26.41 -6.30
N GLU A 28 3.47 -27.24 -7.13
CA GLU A 28 4.75 -26.96 -7.78
C GLU A 28 4.69 -25.85 -8.83
N LYS A 29 3.50 -25.48 -9.31
CA LYS A 29 3.27 -24.35 -10.23
C LYS A 29 2.93 -23.06 -9.50
N LEU A 30 2.55 -23.13 -8.22
CA LEU A 30 2.27 -21.96 -7.42
C LEU A 30 3.56 -21.25 -7.06
N LYS A 31 3.58 -19.94 -7.28
CA LYS A 31 4.71 -19.10 -6.85
C LYS A 31 4.41 -18.53 -5.46
N PRO A 32 5.39 -18.50 -4.55
CA PRO A 32 5.19 -17.91 -3.24
C PRO A 32 5.00 -16.39 -3.34
N ALA A 33 4.28 -15.82 -2.37
CA ALA A 33 4.30 -14.37 -2.17
C ALA A 33 5.70 -13.93 -1.71
N LEU A 34 6.15 -12.78 -2.19
CA LEU A 34 7.47 -12.21 -1.89
C LEU A 34 7.47 -11.43 -0.57
N ALA A 35 6.38 -10.74 -0.26
CA ALA A 35 6.25 -9.97 0.97
C ALA A 35 4.79 -9.77 1.38
N LEU A 36 4.54 -9.74 2.69
CA LEU A 36 3.33 -9.19 3.29
C LEU A 36 3.59 -7.72 3.64
N LEU A 37 2.80 -6.81 3.06
CA LEU A 37 3.06 -5.37 3.16
C LEU A 37 2.32 -4.70 4.31
N ASP A 38 1.29 -5.36 4.83
CA ASP A 38 0.45 -4.83 5.88
C ASP A 38 0.46 -5.77 7.08
N ALA A 39 0.62 -5.23 8.28
CA ALA A 39 0.31 -5.96 9.52
C ALA A 39 -1.21 -5.96 9.81
N THR A 40 -1.93 -4.94 9.33
CA THR A 40 -3.38 -4.79 9.50
C THR A 40 -4.00 -4.41 8.15
N PRO A 41 -5.13 -5.02 7.73
CA PRO A 41 -5.75 -4.68 6.46
C PRO A 41 -6.02 -3.17 6.34
N PRO A 42 -5.58 -2.52 5.25
CA PRO A 42 -5.82 -1.08 5.06
C PRO A 42 -7.27 -0.77 4.69
N LEU A 43 -8.02 -1.79 4.25
CA LEU A 43 -9.43 -1.67 3.89
C LEU A 43 -10.31 -2.16 5.05
N PRO A 44 -11.27 -1.35 5.52
CA PRO A 44 -12.23 -1.79 6.53
C PRO A 44 -13.05 -3.01 6.05
N PRO A 45 -13.43 -3.95 6.95
CA PRO A 45 -14.16 -5.15 6.55
C PRO A 45 -15.47 -4.89 5.79
N ALA A 46 -16.21 -3.84 6.16
CA ALA A 46 -17.46 -3.47 5.49
C ALA A 46 -17.22 -3.02 4.04
N LEU A 47 -16.15 -2.23 3.80
CA LEU A 47 -15.78 -1.77 2.46
C LEU A 47 -15.24 -2.93 1.62
N PHE A 48 -14.49 -3.86 2.20
CA PHE A 48 -14.06 -5.07 1.52
C PHE A 48 -15.25 -5.93 1.05
N LYS A 49 -16.25 -6.14 1.91
CA LYS A 49 -17.50 -6.82 1.56
C LYS A 49 -18.26 -6.09 0.45
N LEU A 50 -18.32 -4.76 0.52
CA LEU A 50 -18.94 -3.94 -0.52
C LEU A 50 -18.23 -4.13 -1.86
N CYS A 51 -16.90 -4.11 -1.90
CA CYS A 51 -16.13 -4.34 -3.14
C CYS A 51 -16.38 -5.73 -3.74
N LEU A 52 -16.47 -6.78 -2.92
CA LEU A 52 -16.82 -8.13 -3.38
C LEU A 52 -18.22 -8.15 -4.00
N TRP A 53 -19.19 -7.53 -3.32
CA TRP A 53 -20.56 -7.45 -3.82
C TRP A 53 -20.64 -6.63 -5.11
N THR A 54 -20.02 -5.45 -5.17
CA THR A 54 -20.08 -4.58 -6.35
C THR A 54 -19.38 -5.21 -7.56
N SER A 55 -18.25 -5.88 -7.37
CA SER A 55 -17.58 -6.57 -8.48
C SER A 55 -18.46 -7.67 -9.08
N GLN A 56 -19.16 -8.43 -8.22
CA GLN A 56 -20.08 -9.47 -8.67
C GLN A 56 -21.33 -8.87 -9.34
N TYR A 57 -21.95 -7.88 -8.70
CA TYR A 57 -23.19 -7.28 -9.16
C TYR A 57 -23.01 -6.52 -10.48
N TYR A 58 -21.95 -5.72 -10.60
CA TYR A 58 -21.66 -4.95 -11.82
C TYR A 58 -20.78 -5.71 -12.82
N GLN A 59 -20.48 -6.99 -12.56
CA GLN A 59 -19.62 -7.84 -13.40
C GLN A 59 -18.27 -7.17 -13.74
N HIS A 60 -17.73 -6.44 -12.77
CA HIS A 60 -16.43 -5.77 -12.90
C HIS A 60 -15.32 -6.67 -12.34
N SER A 61 -14.11 -6.49 -12.85
CA SER A 61 -12.89 -7.15 -12.35
C SER A 61 -12.73 -6.90 -10.83
N LEU A 62 -12.75 -7.96 -10.04
CA LEU A 62 -12.57 -7.88 -8.58
C LEU A 62 -11.22 -7.26 -8.21
N GLY A 63 -10.16 -7.61 -8.94
CA GLY A 63 -8.82 -7.08 -8.72
C GLY A 63 -8.78 -5.56 -8.88
N ASP A 64 -9.42 -5.04 -9.94
CA ASP A 64 -9.50 -3.59 -10.18
C ASP A 64 -10.41 -2.91 -9.17
N THR A 65 -11.57 -3.50 -8.83
CA THR A 65 -12.49 -2.96 -7.84
C THR A 65 -11.82 -2.81 -6.47
N LEU A 66 -11.10 -3.83 -6.00
CA LEU A 66 -10.36 -3.77 -4.73
C LEU A 66 -9.16 -2.82 -4.82
N SER A 67 -8.43 -2.82 -5.93
CA SER A 67 -7.31 -1.92 -6.14
C SER A 67 -7.76 -0.46 -6.07
N TRP A 68 -8.82 -0.09 -6.80
CA TRP A 68 -9.33 1.28 -6.85
C TRP A 68 -9.96 1.76 -5.55
N ALA A 69 -10.40 0.86 -4.68
CA ALA A 69 -10.84 1.19 -3.33
C ALA A 69 -9.70 1.70 -2.42
N LEU A 70 -8.43 1.52 -2.82
CA LEU A 70 -7.26 1.98 -2.07
C LEU A 70 -6.71 3.30 -2.63
N PRO A 71 -6.15 4.19 -1.78
CA PRO A 71 -5.33 5.31 -2.21
C PRO A 71 -4.16 4.90 -3.14
N VAL A 72 -3.75 5.80 -4.04
CA VAL A 72 -2.71 5.56 -5.07
C VAL A 72 -1.44 4.96 -4.48
N LEU A 73 -0.90 5.55 -3.41
CA LEU A 73 0.34 5.10 -2.77
C LEU A 73 0.19 3.67 -2.22
N LEU A 74 -0.98 3.34 -1.68
CA LEU A 74 -1.22 1.98 -1.20
C LEU A 74 -1.34 0.97 -2.34
N ARG A 75 -1.88 1.37 -3.50
CA ARG A 75 -1.86 0.53 -4.71
C ARG A 75 -0.43 0.28 -5.22
N GLN A 76 0.46 1.24 -5.01
CA GLN A 76 1.88 1.13 -5.39
C GLN A 76 2.71 0.32 -4.38
N GLY A 77 2.13 -0.05 -3.23
CA GLY A 77 2.78 -0.88 -2.22
C GLY A 77 3.50 -0.09 -1.13
N GLU A 78 3.28 1.22 -1.05
CA GLU A 78 3.78 2.06 0.04
C GLU A 78 3.11 1.68 1.37
N LEU A 79 3.76 2.02 2.48
CA LEU A 79 3.25 1.76 3.82
C LEU A 79 1.96 2.54 4.09
N ALA A 80 1.04 1.92 4.83
CA ALA A 80 -0.20 2.55 5.31
C ALA A 80 0.07 3.43 6.54
N GLU A 81 1.05 4.32 6.42
CA GLU A 81 1.50 5.21 7.48
C GLU A 81 1.08 6.64 7.17
N ALA A 82 0.64 7.36 8.19
CA ALA A 82 0.40 8.79 8.07
C ALA A 82 1.73 9.47 7.73
N ARG A 83 1.72 10.31 6.69
CA ARG A 83 2.89 11.11 6.35
C ARG A 83 3.21 12.00 7.53
N GLN A 84 4.39 11.80 8.11
CA GLN A 84 4.88 12.69 9.16
C GLN A 84 5.27 14.03 8.52
N GLU A 85 4.65 15.11 8.96
CA GLU A 85 5.10 16.45 8.62
C GLU A 85 6.41 16.72 9.35
N ARG A 86 7.44 17.08 8.58
CA ARG A 86 8.71 17.51 9.15
C ARG A 86 8.61 18.99 9.46
N PHE A 87 8.72 19.33 10.73
CA PHE A 87 8.83 20.70 11.18
C PHE A 87 10.29 21.02 11.50
N TRP A 88 10.72 22.22 11.14
CA TRP A 88 12.00 22.75 11.57
C TRP A 88 11.76 23.61 12.81
N SER A 89 12.45 23.32 13.90
CA SER A 89 12.54 24.21 15.05
C SER A 89 13.89 24.92 15.04
N ALA A 90 13.92 26.17 15.49
CA ALA A 90 15.17 26.87 15.72
C ALA A 90 16.05 26.08 16.70
N ALA A 91 17.33 25.90 16.37
CA ALA A 91 18.28 25.27 17.28
C ALA A 91 18.45 26.14 18.55
N PRO A 92 18.77 25.55 19.71
CA PRO A 92 19.08 26.33 20.89
C PRO A 92 20.18 27.38 20.60
N GLY A 93 19.89 28.65 20.92
CA GLY A 93 20.81 29.76 20.64
C GLY A 93 20.80 30.27 19.19
N ALA A 94 19.88 29.81 18.35
CA ALA A 94 19.68 30.39 17.03
C ALA A 94 19.28 31.86 17.15
N SER A 95 19.95 32.71 16.36
CA SER A 95 19.69 34.14 16.28
C SER A 95 19.35 34.53 14.85
N LEU A 96 18.42 35.47 14.68
CA LEU A 96 18.10 36.07 13.38
C LEU A 96 19.27 36.87 12.79
N ASP A 97 20.21 37.28 13.65
CA ASP A 97 21.40 38.04 13.26
C ASP A 97 22.60 37.14 12.94
N ASP A 98 22.42 35.81 12.86
CA ASP A 98 23.50 34.89 12.56
C ASP A 98 24.08 35.16 11.15
N PRO A 99 25.37 35.47 11.03
CA PRO A 99 25.97 35.84 9.75
C PRO A 99 25.91 34.71 8.70
N ARG A 100 25.64 33.46 9.11
CA ARG A 100 25.41 32.33 8.19
C ARG A 100 24.08 32.43 7.45
N ILE A 101 23.08 33.13 8.00
CA ILE A 101 21.78 33.35 7.35
C ILE A 101 21.94 34.18 6.07
N ALA A 102 22.85 35.17 6.07
CA ALA A 102 23.11 36.02 4.92
C ALA A 102 23.63 35.27 3.68
N ARG A 103 24.15 34.05 3.86
CA ARG A 103 24.67 33.18 2.78
C ARG A 103 23.80 31.94 2.53
N ALA A 104 22.65 31.82 3.19
CA ALA A 104 21.78 30.68 3.01
C ALA A 104 21.15 30.70 1.60
N PRO A 105 21.05 29.54 0.91
CA PRO A 105 20.33 29.45 -0.36
C PRO A 105 18.86 29.85 -0.15
N ARG A 106 18.34 30.64 -1.10
CA ARG A 106 16.94 31.08 -1.14
C ARG A 106 16.02 29.99 -1.67
#